data_AF-A0A3R7NF81-F1
#
_entry.id   AF-A0A3R7NF81-F1
#
_cell.length_a   1.000
_cell.length_b   1.000
_cell.length_c   1.000
_cell.angle_alpha   90.00
_cell.angle_beta   90.00
_cell.angle_gamma   90.00
#
_symmetry.space_group_name_H-M   'P 1'
#
loop_
_entity.id
_entity.type
_entity.pdbx_description
1 polymer ?
#
loop_
_entity_poly.entity_id
_entity_poly.type
_entity_poly.pdbx_seq_one_letter_code
_entity_poly.pdbx_strand_id
1 'polypeptide(L)'
;MLRFRQVLTLTVGGSIRCVFQSKAFASVSKELPSTPEGKNPYDVLEITVTNATSLDDVSKQFRELVVLNHPDQPGGSHERMSEVNAAYKIIKENHNKLIQRLKDHETDTKGSQTFQRHRHARARSDDNLGRSGGVYRQNAKTAEQTSGARRARSLQEIELEWKHIKDGTEKSVLSMCNRYELAVEKGRFFRKTSMLNEITVRERWLRKSFVKNVWEEVHELRGELLRRGARSAQQSQLAEEMVTFASSVQRKLNDDFQRLTQLSVQSQSHLFLQRVLFTLLLVVVFIKVWEWIVKGMFKNSLTVKLRQGVLSH
;
A
#
# COMPACT_ATOMS: atom_id res chain seq x y z
N MET A 1 26.26 -38.93 -30.63
CA MET A 1 26.46 -37.90 -31.68
C MET A 1 25.51 -38.18 -32.83
N LEU A 2 24.63 -37.21 -33.11
CA LEU A 2 24.05 -36.82 -34.42
C LEU A 2 23.62 -37.88 -35.48
N ARG A 3 22.36 -37.68 -35.91
CA ARG A 3 21.76 -37.86 -37.27
C ARG A 3 21.17 -39.25 -37.62
N PHE A 4 19.87 -39.30 -37.93
CA PHE A 4 19.20 -39.27 -39.25
C PHE A 4 17.67 -39.34 -39.00
N ARG A 5 16.81 -38.45 -39.54
CA ARG A 5 16.05 -38.58 -40.83
C ARG A 5 15.48 -40.00 -41.01
N GLN A 6 14.21 -40.30 -41.29
CA GLN A 6 12.94 -39.66 -41.67
C GLN A 6 11.85 -40.62 -41.10
N VAL A 7 10.58 -40.27 -40.92
CA VAL A 7 9.54 -40.16 -41.94
C VAL A 7 8.28 -39.77 -41.16
N LEU A 8 7.54 -38.76 -41.62
CA LEU A 8 6.07 -38.85 -41.65
C LEU A 8 5.56 -37.84 -42.66
N THR A 9 5.02 -38.43 -43.70
CA THR A 9 4.35 -37.88 -44.86
C THR A 9 3.12 -37.07 -44.47
N LEU A 10 3.07 -35.86 -45.03
CA LEU A 10 1.90 -35.07 -45.43
C LEU A 10 0.52 -35.69 -45.16
N THR A 11 -0.18 -35.13 -44.17
CA THR A 11 -1.63 -34.96 -44.22
C THR A 11 -1.93 -33.47 -44.21
N VAL A 12 -2.62 -33.04 -45.26
CA VAL A 12 -3.05 -31.66 -45.53
C VAL A 12 -3.86 -31.14 -44.35
N GLY A 13 -3.24 -30.25 -43.57
CA GLY A 13 -3.85 -29.61 -42.41
C GLY A 13 -4.72 -28.43 -42.84
N GLY A 14 -6.04 -28.59 -42.72
CA GLY A 14 -6.93 -27.44 -42.51
C GLY A 14 -6.65 -26.84 -41.13
N SER A 15 -5.58 -26.05 -41.03
CA SER A 15 -5.24 -25.32 -39.82
C SER A 15 -6.18 -24.12 -39.71
N ILE A 16 -7.29 -24.28 -39.00
CA ILE A 16 -8.12 -23.15 -38.58
C ILE A 16 -7.24 -22.31 -37.64
N ARG A 17 -6.66 -21.22 -38.15
CA ARG A 17 -5.98 -20.23 -37.32
C ARG A 17 -7.03 -19.56 -36.43
N CYS A 18 -7.16 -20.03 -35.19
CA CYS A 18 -7.93 -19.32 -34.19
C CYS A 18 -7.20 -18.03 -33.82
N VAL A 19 -7.67 -16.89 -34.34
CA VAL A 19 -7.17 -15.56 -33.98
C VAL A 19 -7.62 -15.25 -32.55
N PHE A 20 -6.67 -15.19 -31.61
CA PHE A 20 -6.99 -14.92 -30.21
C PHE A 20 -7.04 -13.41 -29.97
N GLN A 21 -8.24 -12.83 -30.03
CA GLN A 21 -8.42 -11.40 -29.76
C GLN A 21 -8.57 -11.13 -28.26
N SER A 22 -7.84 -10.12 -27.77
CA SER A 22 -7.99 -9.68 -26.39
C SER A 22 -9.39 -9.08 -26.15
N LYS A 23 -9.92 -9.17 -24.93
CA LYS A 23 -11.21 -8.55 -24.57
C LYS A 23 -11.24 -7.04 -24.81
N ALA A 24 -10.09 -6.37 -24.70
CA ALA A 24 -9.92 -4.96 -25.00
C ALA A 24 -9.98 -4.68 -26.52
N PHE A 25 -9.45 -5.58 -27.34
CA PHE A 25 -9.63 -5.50 -28.79
C PHE A 25 -11.10 -5.71 -29.19
N ALA A 26 -11.79 -6.66 -28.58
CA ALA A 26 -13.21 -6.93 -28.87
C ALA A 26 -14.14 -5.76 -28.48
N SER A 27 -13.78 -4.93 -27.50
CA SER A 27 -14.55 -3.71 -27.17
C SER A 27 -14.25 -2.57 -28.14
N VAL A 28 -12.98 -2.35 -28.48
CA VAL A 28 -12.54 -1.24 -29.36
C VAL A 28 -12.90 -1.50 -30.83
N SER A 29 -12.88 -2.75 -31.27
CA SER A 29 -13.18 -3.12 -32.67
C SER A 29 -14.66 -3.01 -33.05
N LYS A 30 -15.58 -2.89 -32.08
CA LYS A 30 -17.01 -2.63 -32.34
C LYS A 30 -17.27 -1.29 -33.00
N GLU A 31 -16.34 -0.34 -32.86
CA GLU A 31 -16.44 1.00 -33.46
C GLU A 31 -15.85 1.06 -34.88
N LEU A 32 -15.31 -0.04 -35.39
CA LEU A 32 -14.85 -0.12 -36.78
C LEU A 32 -16.01 -0.41 -37.72
N PRO A 33 -15.97 0.09 -38.97
CA PRO A 33 -16.90 -0.35 -39.99
C PRO A 33 -16.66 -1.83 -40.29
N SER A 34 -17.73 -2.60 -40.38
CA SER A 34 -17.71 -4.02 -40.72
C SER A 34 -17.49 -4.23 -42.22
N THR A 35 -17.04 -5.41 -42.61
CA THR A 35 -17.00 -5.82 -44.03
C THR A 35 -18.43 -5.94 -44.60
N PRO A 36 -18.61 -6.06 -45.92
CA PRO A 36 -19.93 -6.23 -46.54
C PRO A 36 -20.73 -7.43 -45.98
N GLU A 37 -20.05 -8.45 -45.46
CA GLU A 37 -20.66 -9.61 -44.79
C GLU A 37 -20.86 -9.43 -43.28
N GLY A 38 -20.62 -8.22 -42.74
CA GLY A 38 -20.78 -7.91 -41.32
C GLY A 38 -19.66 -8.44 -40.42
N LYS A 39 -18.57 -8.98 -40.99
CA LYS A 39 -17.44 -9.50 -40.21
C LYS A 39 -16.46 -8.39 -39.83
N ASN A 40 -15.70 -8.62 -38.77
CA ASN A 40 -14.60 -7.73 -38.38
C ASN A 40 -13.47 -7.86 -39.40
N PRO A 41 -12.96 -6.74 -39.95
CA PRO A 41 -11.92 -6.79 -40.99
C PRO A 41 -10.63 -7.47 -40.52
N TYR A 42 -10.31 -7.46 -39.23
CA TYR A 42 -9.13 -8.15 -38.69
C TYR A 42 -9.31 -9.67 -38.59
N ASP A 43 -10.56 -10.14 -38.45
CA ASP A 43 -10.89 -11.57 -38.51
C ASP A 43 -10.79 -12.09 -39.95
N VAL A 44 -11.23 -11.30 -40.93
CA VAL A 44 -11.13 -11.63 -42.37
C VAL A 44 -9.67 -11.71 -42.83
N LEU A 45 -8.80 -10.85 -42.31
CA LEU A 45 -7.35 -10.94 -42.59
C LEU A 45 -6.63 -11.98 -41.72
N GLU A 46 -7.32 -12.65 -40.80
CA GLU A 46 -6.76 -13.66 -39.88
C GLU A 46 -5.56 -13.14 -39.05
N ILE A 47 -5.59 -11.86 -38.62
CA ILE A 47 -4.49 -11.21 -37.88
C ILE A 47 -4.82 -11.09 -36.40
N THR A 48 -3.90 -11.57 -35.54
CA THR A 48 -3.94 -11.30 -34.11
C THR A 48 -3.40 -9.90 -33.82
N VAL A 49 -4.29 -8.99 -33.42
CA VAL A 49 -3.92 -7.60 -33.14
C VAL A 49 -3.33 -7.46 -31.74
N THR A 50 -2.10 -6.95 -31.70
CA THR A 50 -1.41 -6.52 -30.47
C THR A 50 -1.01 -5.05 -30.60
N ASN A 51 -0.65 -4.40 -29.49
CA ASN A 51 -0.23 -2.98 -29.48
C ASN A 51 1.04 -2.70 -30.32
N ALA A 52 1.76 -3.75 -30.73
CA ALA A 52 2.96 -3.68 -31.56
C ALA A 52 2.70 -4.05 -33.03
N THR A 53 1.46 -4.42 -33.40
CA THR A 53 1.13 -4.75 -34.79
C THR A 53 1.24 -3.50 -35.65
N SER A 54 2.00 -3.60 -36.74
CA SER A 54 2.21 -2.50 -37.68
C SER A 54 1.38 -2.69 -38.95
N LEU A 55 1.18 -1.61 -39.70
CA LEU A 55 0.54 -1.67 -41.03
C LEU A 55 1.34 -2.52 -42.03
N ASP A 56 2.64 -2.70 -41.83
CA ASP A 56 3.47 -3.55 -42.71
C ASP A 56 3.14 -5.03 -42.49
N ASP A 57 2.93 -5.44 -41.23
CA ASP A 57 2.49 -6.80 -40.89
C ASP A 57 1.12 -7.11 -41.52
N VAL A 58 0.19 -6.15 -41.45
CA VAL A 58 -1.12 -6.24 -42.11
C VAL A 58 -0.97 -6.38 -43.62
N SER A 59 -0.08 -5.59 -44.22
CA SER A 59 0.16 -5.60 -45.67
C SER A 59 0.85 -6.88 -46.13
N LYS A 60 1.66 -7.52 -45.28
CA LYS A 60 2.26 -8.82 -45.53
C LYS A 60 1.21 -9.93 -45.51
N GLN A 61 0.37 -9.97 -44.48
CA GLN A 61 -0.70 -10.97 -44.37
C GLN A 61 -1.74 -10.83 -45.50
N PHE A 62 -2.07 -9.60 -45.90
CA PHE A 62 -2.93 -9.35 -47.07
C PHE A 62 -2.32 -9.95 -48.34
N ARG A 63 -1.02 -9.75 -48.59
CA ARG A 63 -0.33 -10.33 -49.76
C ARG A 63 -0.40 -11.87 -49.75
N GLU A 64 -0.24 -12.49 -48.58
CA GLU A 64 -0.35 -13.95 -48.43
C GLU A 64 -1.78 -14.45 -48.72
N LEU A 65 -2.81 -13.75 -48.21
CA LEU A 65 -4.21 -14.10 -48.47
C LEU A 65 -4.66 -13.84 -49.91
N VAL A 66 -4.10 -12.81 -50.57
CA VAL A 66 -4.37 -12.53 -51.98
C VAL A 66 -3.84 -13.65 -52.86
N VAL A 67 -2.63 -14.14 -52.58
CA VAL A 67 -2.08 -15.29 -53.31
C VAL A 67 -3.01 -16.50 -53.14
N LEU A 68 -3.41 -16.83 -51.91
CA LEU A 68 -4.22 -18.02 -51.63
C LEU A 68 -5.66 -17.96 -52.19
N ASN A 69 -6.29 -16.79 -52.19
CA ASN A 69 -7.70 -16.65 -52.56
C ASN A 69 -7.91 -16.06 -53.97
N HIS A 70 -6.85 -15.87 -54.76
CA HIS A 70 -6.95 -15.29 -56.11
C HIS A 70 -7.87 -16.15 -57.00
N PRO A 71 -8.80 -15.55 -57.76
CA PRO A 71 -9.73 -16.31 -58.62
C PRO A 71 -9.01 -17.19 -59.67
N ASP A 72 -7.77 -16.85 -60.01
CA ASP A 72 -6.95 -17.62 -60.95
C ASP A 72 -6.24 -18.84 -60.30
N GLN A 73 -6.34 -19.01 -58.98
CA GLN A 73 -5.77 -20.15 -58.26
C GLN A 73 -6.82 -21.24 -57.97
N PRO A 74 -6.41 -22.51 -57.93
CA PRO A 74 -7.32 -23.62 -57.62
C PRO A 74 -7.87 -23.47 -56.19
N GLY A 75 -9.17 -23.18 -56.08
CA GLY A 75 -9.86 -22.95 -54.80
C GLY A 75 -10.07 -21.48 -54.43
N GLY A 76 -9.61 -20.53 -55.26
CA GLY A 76 -9.91 -19.11 -55.08
C GLY A 76 -11.33 -18.75 -55.51
N SER A 77 -11.91 -17.72 -54.88
CA SER A 77 -13.24 -17.22 -55.23
C SER A 77 -13.24 -15.69 -55.30
N HIS A 78 -13.97 -15.15 -56.29
CA HIS A 78 -14.09 -13.70 -56.48
C HIS A 78 -14.75 -13.03 -55.26
N GLU A 79 -15.70 -13.71 -54.62
CA GLU A 79 -16.40 -13.25 -53.42
C GLU A 79 -15.44 -13.07 -52.24
N ARG A 80 -14.61 -14.10 -51.96
CA ARG A 80 -13.64 -14.06 -50.86
C ARG A 80 -12.52 -13.04 -51.11
N MET A 81 -12.08 -12.89 -52.37
CA MET A 81 -11.12 -11.86 -52.74
C MET A 81 -11.67 -10.44 -52.56
N SER A 82 -12.94 -10.21 -52.92
CA SER A 82 -13.62 -8.94 -52.69
C SER A 82 -13.72 -8.61 -51.19
N GLU A 83 -14.03 -9.62 -50.36
CA GLU A 83 -14.09 -9.46 -48.90
C GLU A 83 -12.71 -9.09 -48.31
N VAL A 84 -11.65 -9.79 -48.73
CA VAL A 84 -10.26 -9.54 -48.29
C VAL A 84 -9.79 -8.14 -48.69
N ASN A 85 -10.12 -7.69 -49.91
CA ASN A 85 -9.80 -6.33 -50.38
C ASN A 85 -10.55 -5.24 -49.59
N ALA A 86 -11.84 -5.45 -49.32
CA ALA A 86 -12.64 -4.53 -48.50
C ALA A 86 -12.09 -4.44 -47.07
N ALA A 87 -11.74 -5.58 -46.46
CA ALA A 87 -11.15 -5.64 -45.13
C ALA A 87 -9.81 -4.90 -45.04
N TYR A 88 -8.92 -5.09 -46.03
CA TYR A 88 -7.63 -4.39 -46.08
C TYR A 88 -7.78 -2.87 -46.21
N LYS A 89 -8.72 -2.40 -47.03
CA LYS A 89 -9.00 -0.96 -47.18
C LYS A 89 -9.45 -0.34 -45.86
N ILE A 90 -10.40 -1.00 -45.18
CA ILE A 90 -10.91 -0.55 -43.88
C ILE A 90 -9.79 -0.47 -42.84
N ILE A 91 -8.92 -1.48 -42.78
CA ILE A 91 -7.81 -1.51 -41.83
C ILE A 91 -6.79 -0.41 -42.14
N LYS A 92 -6.41 -0.24 -43.40
CA LYS A 92 -5.43 0.79 -43.80
C LYS A 92 -5.84 2.20 -43.33
N GLU A 93 -7.13 2.51 -43.36
CA GLU A 93 -7.66 3.82 -42.95
C GLU A 93 -7.80 3.98 -41.43
N ASN A 94 -8.04 2.88 -40.69
CA ASN A 94 -8.44 2.94 -39.28
C ASN A 94 -7.45 2.32 -38.29
N HIS A 95 -6.40 1.64 -38.77
CA HIS A 95 -5.46 0.89 -37.93
C HIS A 95 -4.77 1.77 -36.89
N ASN A 96 -4.24 2.93 -37.29
CA ASN A 96 -3.54 3.83 -36.38
C ASN A 96 -4.45 4.36 -35.26
N LYS A 97 -5.72 4.66 -35.59
CA LYS A 97 -6.72 5.10 -34.62
C LYS A 97 -7.07 3.99 -33.63
N LEU A 98 -7.18 2.75 -34.11
CA LEU A 98 -7.44 1.59 -33.27
C LEU A 98 -6.29 1.30 -32.29
N ILE A 99 -5.04 1.34 -32.76
CA ILE A 99 -3.87 1.13 -31.89
C ILE A 99 -3.76 2.22 -30.83
N GLN A 100 -4.08 3.47 -31.16
CA GLN A 100 -4.12 4.56 -30.19
C GLN A 100 -5.19 4.32 -29.10
N ARG A 101 -6.43 3.97 -29.50
CA ARG A 101 -7.50 3.66 -28.54
C ARG A 101 -7.20 2.45 -27.66
N LEU A 102 -6.52 1.43 -28.18
CA LEU A 102 -6.06 0.30 -27.39
C LEU A 102 -5.05 0.72 -26.32
N LYS A 103 -4.14 1.64 -26.63
CA LYS A 103 -3.20 2.20 -25.66
C LYS A 103 -3.92 3.01 -24.58
N ASP A 104 -4.89 3.83 -24.97
CA ASP A 104 -5.68 4.65 -24.03
C ASP A 104 -6.48 3.76 -23.05
N HIS A 105 -7.14 2.71 -23.56
CA HIS A 105 -7.88 1.75 -22.75
C HIS A 105 -6.94 0.96 -21.80
N GLU A 106 -5.70 0.66 -22.22
CA GLU A 106 -4.71 0.03 -21.34
C GLU A 106 -4.22 0.99 -20.24
N THR A 107 -4.06 2.28 -20.53
CA THR A 107 -3.69 3.28 -19.52
C THR A 107 -4.81 3.52 -18.50
N ASP A 108 -6.07 3.56 -18.93
CA ASP A 108 -7.22 3.75 -18.05
C ASP A 108 -7.43 2.56 -17.12
N THR A 109 -7.29 1.33 -17.65
CA THR A 109 -7.39 0.12 -16.83
C THR A 109 -6.24 0.00 -15.83
N LYS A 110 -5.01 0.36 -16.22
CA LYS A 110 -3.86 0.40 -15.29
C LYS A 110 -4.05 1.47 -14.22
N GLY A 111 -4.53 2.67 -14.57
CA GLY A 111 -4.84 3.75 -13.64
C GLY A 111 -5.94 3.39 -12.63
N SER A 112 -7.02 2.77 -13.11
CA SER A 112 -8.12 2.28 -12.27
C SER A 112 -7.67 1.16 -11.33
N GLN A 113 -6.86 0.21 -11.81
CA GLN A 113 -6.32 -0.85 -10.96
C GLN A 113 -5.31 -0.34 -9.93
N THR A 114 -4.45 0.62 -10.28
CA THR A 114 -3.54 1.25 -9.29
C THR A 114 -4.33 2.04 -8.26
N PHE A 115 -5.37 2.78 -8.68
CA PHE A 115 -6.26 3.47 -7.76
C PHE A 115 -6.99 2.51 -6.80
N GLN A 116 -7.53 1.39 -7.32
CA GLN A 116 -8.14 0.35 -6.50
C GLN A 116 -7.14 -0.30 -5.54
N ARG A 117 -5.93 -0.63 -6.00
CA ARG A 117 -4.86 -1.18 -5.15
C ARG A 117 -4.44 -0.19 -4.06
N HIS A 118 -4.32 1.10 -4.37
CA HIS A 118 -4.04 2.13 -3.36
C HIS A 118 -5.18 2.29 -2.36
N ARG A 119 -6.44 2.19 -2.81
CA ARG A 119 -7.61 2.22 -1.94
C ARG A 119 -7.65 1.02 -0.99
N HIS A 120 -7.42 -0.19 -1.48
CA HIS A 120 -7.38 -1.40 -0.66
C HIS A 120 -6.17 -1.43 0.29
N ALA A 121 -5.02 -0.91 -0.14
CA ALA A 121 -3.83 -0.79 0.71
C ALA A 121 -4.04 0.21 1.85
N ARG A 122 -4.73 1.34 1.59
CA ARG A 122 -5.12 2.30 2.64
C ARG A 122 -6.12 1.69 3.62
N ALA A 123 -7.15 1.01 3.12
CA ALA A 123 -8.13 0.33 3.97
C ALA A 123 -7.48 -0.71 4.90
N ARG A 124 -6.60 -1.58 4.38
CA ARG A 124 -5.87 -2.56 5.19
C ARG A 124 -4.86 -1.95 6.17
N SER A 125 -4.27 -0.81 5.82
CA SER A 125 -3.36 -0.11 6.73
C SER A 125 -4.09 0.57 7.88
N ASP A 126 -5.31 1.06 7.65
CA ASP A 126 -6.12 1.73 8.68
C ASP A 126 -6.76 0.74 9.66
N ASP A 127 -7.18 -0.44 9.19
CA ASP A 127 -7.65 -1.54 10.05
C ASP A 127 -6.54 -2.03 11.00
N ASN A 128 -5.31 -2.16 10.50
CA ASN A 128 -4.15 -2.59 11.32
C ASN A 128 -3.63 -1.51 12.28
N LEU A 129 -3.99 -0.24 12.09
CA LEU A 129 -3.54 0.86 12.94
C LEU A 129 -4.61 1.31 13.96
N GLY A 130 -5.79 0.68 13.98
CA GLY A 130 -6.91 1.09 14.85
C GLY A 130 -7.26 2.58 14.67
N ARG A 131 -6.92 3.14 13.50
CA ARG A 131 -6.90 4.58 13.24
C ARG A 131 -8.04 4.99 12.33
N SER A 132 -9.18 4.29 12.42
CA SER A 132 -10.44 4.84 11.97
C SER A 132 -10.79 6.02 12.89
N GLY A 133 -10.30 7.21 12.51
CA GLY A 133 -10.81 8.46 13.05
C GLY A 133 -12.33 8.45 12.98
N GLY A 134 -12.97 8.85 14.07
CA GLY A 134 -14.36 8.54 14.42
C GLY A 134 -15.41 8.72 13.32
N VAL A 135 -15.18 9.52 12.28
CA VAL A 135 -16.15 9.75 11.19
C VAL A 135 -16.41 8.49 10.34
N TYR A 136 -15.39 7.70 10.00
CA TYR A 136 -15.61 6.51 9.17
C TYR A 136 -16.20 5.34 9.98
N ARG A 137 -15.83 5.23 11.28
CA ARG A 137 -16.42 4.25 12.21
C ARG A 137 -17.86 4.63 12.56
N GLN A 138 -18.16 5.92 12.67
CA GLN A 138 -19.51 6.43 12.91
C GLN A 138 -20.38 6.23 11.67
N ASN A 139 -19.92 6.55 10.46
CA ASN A 139 -20.68 6.28 9.24
C ASN A 139 -20.85 4.78 8.92
N ALA A 140 -19.85 3.94 9.20
CA ALA A 140 -19.98 2.48 9.08
C ALA A 140 -20.96 1.92 10.13
N LYS A 141 -20.87 2.36 11.39
CA LYS A 141 -21.83 1.99 12.44
C LYS A 141 -23.25 2.52 12.16
N THR A 142 -23.40 3.71 11.59
CA THR A 142 -24.71 4.28 11.22
C THR A 142 -25.29 3.59 9.99
N ALA A 143 -24.46 3.17 9.03
CA ALA A 143 -24.86 2.32 7.91
C ALA A 143 -25.26 0.90 8.37
N GLU A 144 -24.53 0.32 9.34
CA GLU A 144 -24.91 -0.95 9.97
C GLU A 144 -26.20 -0.81 10.81
N GLN A 145 -26.36 0.28 11.56
CA GLN A 145 -27.57 0.57 12.36
C GLN A 145 -28.83 0.82 11.52
N THR A 146 -28.70 1.32 10.29
CA THR A 146 -29.84 1.54 9.39
C THR A 146 -30.24 0.29 8.61
N SER A 147 -29.34 -0.69 8.48
CA SER A 147 -29.59 -1.93 7.72
C SER A 147 -30.12 -3.10 8.55
N GLY A 148 -30.02 -3.06 9.88
CA GLY A 148 -30.57 -4.09 10.75
C GLY A 148 -31.01 -3.54 12.09
N ALA A 149 -32.31 -3.63 12.38
CA ALA A 149 -32.82 -3.44 13.73
C ALA A 149 -32.07 -4.41 14.68
N ARG A 150 -31.08 -3.91 15.43
CA ARG A 150 -30.35 -4.70 16.41
C ARG A 150 -31.37 -5.29 17.37
N ARG A 151 -31.57 -6.60 17.27
CA ARG A 151 -32.30 -7.39 18.28
C ARG A 151 -31.71 -7.03 19.65
N ALA A 152 -32.57 -6.66 20.59
CA ALA A 152 -32.10 -6.28 21.92
C ALA A 152 -31.38 -7.50 22.56
N ARG A 153 -30.07 -7.38 22.85
CA ARG A 153 -29.18 -8.47 23.32
C ARG A 153 -29.60 -9.05 24.67
N SER A 154 -29.61 -10.36 24.91
CA SER A 154 -30.00 -10.89 26.23
C SER A 154 -29.11 -10.35 27.38
N LEU A 155 -29.56 -10.45 28.64
CA LEU A 155 -28.76 -9.99 29.79
C LEU A 155 -27.42 -10.73 29.89
N GLN A 156 -27.42 -12.04 29.61
CA GLN A 156 -26.21 -12.85 29.55
C GLN A 156 -25.27 -12.39 28.42
N GLU A 157 -25.81 -11.99 27.26
CA GLU A 157 -25.01 -11.40 26.18
C GLU A 157 -24.36 -10.08 26.62
N ILE A 158 -25.08 -9.23 27.36
CA ILE A 158 -24.52 -7.97 27.88
C ILE A 158 -23.39 -8.24 28.87
N GLU A 159 -23.56 -9.18 29.79
CA GLU A 159 -22.51 -9.54 30.75
C GLU A 159 -21.27 -10.15 30.08
N LEU A 160 -21.48 -10.98 29.05
CA LEU A 160 -20.40 -11.58 28.27
C LEU A 160 -19.65 -10.51 27.47
N GLU A 161 -20.38 -9.58 26.85
CA GLU A 161 -19.77 -8.47 26.12
C GLU A 161 -19.06 -7.49 27.06
N TRP A 162 -19.60 -7.26 28.25
CA TRP A 162 -18.93 -6.48 29.29
C TRP A 162 -17.58 -7.07 29.65
N LYS A 163 -17.52 -8.39 29.90
CA LYS A 163 -16.25 -9.09 30.17
C LYS A 163 -15.28 -8.94 29.00
N HIS A 164 -15.77 -9.08 27.76
CA HIS A 164 -14.92 -8.91 26.59
C HIS A 164 -14.37 -7.47 26.45
N ILE A 165 -15.19 -6.45 26.72
CA ILE A 165 -14.76 -5.04 26.72
C ILE A 165 -13.71 -4.82 27.81
N LYS A 166 -13.93 -5.36 29.01
CA LYS A 166 -13.00 -5.25 30.14
C LYS A 166 -11.63 -5.84 29.78
N ASP A 167 -11.60 -7.11 29.36
CA ASP A 167 -10.37 -7.82 28.99
C ASP A 167 -9.67 -7.18 27.77
N GLY A 168 -10.45 -6.76 26.77
CA GLY A 168 -9.94 -6.09 25.58
C GLY A 168 -9.33 -4.73 25.89
N THR A 169 -9.95 -3.97 26.80
CA THR A 169 -9.45 -2.68 27.27
C THR A 169 -8.15 -2.86 28.04
N GLU A 170 -8.08 -3.80 28.98
CA GLU A 170 -6.87 -4.07 29.76
C GLU A 170 -5.68 -4.47 28.86
N LYS A 171 -5.90 -5.39 27.91
CA LYS A 171 -4.88 -5.79 26.93
C LYS A 171 -4.42 -4.61 26.06
N SER A 172 -5.36 -3.76 25.64
CA SER A 172 -5.06 -2.58 24.82
C SER A 172 -4.25 -1.55 25.60
N VAL A 173 -4.59 -1.31 26.87
CA VAL A 173 -3.85 -0.42 27.78
C VAL A 173 -2.42 -0.93 27.96
N LEU A 174 -2.25 -2.21 28.29
CA LEU A 174 -0.92 -2.83 28.42
C LEU A 174 -0.10 -2.69 27.14
N SER A 175 -0.70 -2.98 25.98
CA SER A 175 -0.04 -2.82 24.68
C SER A 175 0.34 -1.37 24.38
N MET A 176 -0.49 -0.40 24.76
CA MET A 176 -0.18 1.03 24.62
C MET A 176 0.99 1.45 25.51
N CYS A 177 0.96 1.06 26.79
CA CYS A 177 2.04 1.37 27.74
C CYS A 177 3.37 0.72 27.32
N ASN A 178 3.37 -0.56 26.96
CA ASN A 178 4.59 -1.27 26.52
C ASN A 178 5.19 -0.65 25.25
N ARG A 179 4.35 -0.24 24.30
CA ARG A 179 4.83 0.45 23.09
C ARG A 179 5.45 1.80 23.42
N TYR A 180 4.86 2.53 24.36
CA TYR A 180 5.38 3.82 24.78
C TYR A 180 6.69 3.67 25.55
N GLU A 181 6.78 2.72 26.47
CA GLU A 181 8.01 2.37 27.18
C GLU A 181 9.14 2.00 26.22
N LEU A 182 8.89 1.14 25.24
CA LEU A 182 9.88 0.78 24.21
C LEU A 182 10.30 1.98 23.36
N ALA A 183 9.39 2.90 23.06
CA ALA A 183 9.69 4.12 22.32
C ALA A 183 10.58 5.07 23.13
N VAL A 184 10.32 5.17 24.43
CA VAL A 184 11.14 5.92 25.39
C VAL A 184 12.54 5.32 25.50
N GLU A 185 12.65 4.00 25.69
CA GLU A 185 13.92 3.29 25.84
C GLU A 185 14.81 3.45 24.60
N LYS A 186 14.24 3.27 23.41
CA LYS A 186 15.00 3.31 22.15
C LYS A 186 15.34 4.73 21.70
N GLY A 187 14.78 5.76 22.33
CA GLY A 187 14.86 7.15 21.86
C GLY A 187 14.36 7.32 20.41
N ARG A 188 13.64 6.32 19.89
CA ARG A 188 13.09 6.25 18.53
C ARG A 188 11.59 6.17 18.68
N PHE A 189 10.98 7.33 18.74
CA PHE A 189 9.53 7.43 18.74
C PHE A 189 8.98 7.01 17.36
N PHE A 190 7.80 6.41 17.36
CA PHE A 190 7.18 5.83 16.16
C PHE A 190 7.11 6.84 15.00
N ARG A 191 8.06 6.70 14.05
CA ARG A 191 8.21 7.41 12.75
C ARG A 191 8.55 8.92 12.79
N LYS A 192 9.47 9.30 11.88
CA LYS A 192 9.75 10.61 11.24
C LYS A 192 9.88 11.91 12.05
N THR A 193 9.43 11.97 13.30
CA THR A 193 9.47 13.20 14.10
C THR A 193 10.39 12.99 15.30
N SER A 194 11.47 13.77 15.36
CA SER A 194 12.50 13.71 16.40
C SER A 194 12.20 14.63 17.59
N MET A 195 11.09 15.38 17.58
CA MET A 195 10.74 16.35 18.61
C MET A 195 9.74 15.80 19.63
N LEU A 196 10.18 15.72 20.89
CA LEU A 196 9.40 15.25 22.06
C LEU A 196 8.03 15.95 22.19
N ASN A 197 7.94 17.23 21.83
CA ASN A 197 6.68 18.00 21.88
C ASN A 197 5.62 17.46 20.91
N GLU A 198 5.99 17.04 19.70
CA GLU A 198 5.03 16.50 18.73
C GLU A 198 4.51 15.13 19.16
N ILE A 199 5.38 14.36 19.83
CA ILE A 199 5.07 13.03 20.35
C ILE A 199 4.08 13.14 21.52
N THR A 200 4.36 13.99 22.50
CA THR A 200 3.48 14.21 23.66
C THR A 200 2.09 14.72 23.24
N VAL A 201 2.02 15.62 22.23
CA VAL A 201 0.73 16.09 21.69
C VAL A 201 -0.03 14.96 20.99
N ARG A 202 0.64 14.15 20.18
CA ARG A 202 0.03 13.03 19.45
C ARG A 202 -0.42 11.92 20.39
N GLU A 203 0.33 11.65 21.45
CA GLU A 203 -0.01 10.66 22.47
C GLU A 203 -1.15 11.13 23.37
N ARG A 204 -1.17 12.41 23.74
CA ARG A 204 -2.33 13.03 24.40
C ARG A 204 -3.59 12.85 23.55
N TRP A 205 -3.48 12.98 22.22
CA TRP A 205 -4.60 12.73 21.31
C TRP A 205 -5.01 11.26 21.24
N LEU A 206 -4.04 10.33 21.13
CA LEU A 206 -4.32 8.88 21.13
C LEU A 206 -4.99 8.43 22.42
N ARG A 207 -4.48 8.88 23.57
CA ARG A 207 -5.07 8.64 24.89
C ARG A 207 -6.49 9.18 24.97
N LYS A 208 -6.69 10.44 24.57
CA LYS A 208 -8.02 11.09 24.60
C LYS A 208 -9.02 10.34 23.70
N SER A 209 -8.58 9.89 22.52
CA SER A 209 -9.40 9.11 21.61
C SER A 209 -9.72 7.72 22.16
N PHE A 210 -8.74 7.04 22.77
CA PHE A 210 -8.94 5.72 23.36
C PHE A 210 -9.92 5.79 24.54
N VAL A 211 -9.70 6.72 25.48
CA VAL A 211 -10.59 6.95 26.62
C VAL A 211 -12.00 7.29 26.13
N LYS A 212 -12.13 8.12 25.10
CA LYS A 212 -13.42 8.43 24.48
C LYS A 212 -14.12 7.16 23.97
N ASN A 213 -13.41 6.29 23.25
CA ASN A 213 -13.99 5.05 22.73
C ASN A 213 -14.44 4.11 23.86
N VAL A 214 -13.63 3.96 24.92
CA VAL A 214 -13.99 3.14 26.09
C VAL A 214 -15.26 3.69 26.75
N TRP A 215 -15.36 5.00 26.92
CA TRP A 215 -16.56 5.66 27.46
C TRP A 215 -17.78 5.48 26.55
N GLU A 216 -17.62 5.57 25.23
CA GLU A 216 -18.71 5.33 24.28
C GLU A 216 -19.23 3.90 24.37
N GLU A 217 -18.35 2.90 24.39
CA GLU A 217 -18.73 1.48 24.50
C GLU A 217 -19.40 1.17 25.85
N VAL A 218 -18.87 1.71 26.94
CA VAL A 218 -19.47 1.62 28.29
C VAL A 218 -20.84 2.29 28.36
N HIS A 219 -20.99 3.48 27.77
CA HIS A 219 -22.26 4.19 27.75
C HIS A 219 -23.31 3.54 26.86
N GLU A 220 -22.90 2.95 25.73
CA GLU A 220 -23.78 2.17 24.86
C GLU A 220 -24.34 0.96 25.63
N LEU A 221 -23.46 0.18 26.26
CA LEU A 221 -23.83 -1.03 27.00
C LEU A 221 -24.67 -0.72 28.25
N ARG A 222 -24.29 0.32 29.01
CA ARG A 222 -25.08 0.84 30.13
C ARG A 222 -26.44 1.35 29.68
N GLY A 223 -26.51 2.06 28.56
CA GLY A 223 -27.75 2.56 27.99
C GLY A 223 -28.71 1.44 27.59
N GLU A 224 -28.19 0.37 26.99
CA GLU A 224 -28.96 -0.85 26.68
C GLU A 224 -29.44 -1.56 27.96
N LEU A 225 -28.60 -1.64 28.99
CA LEU A 225 -28.95 -2.23 30.28
C LEU A 225 -30.06 -1.44 31.00
N LEU A 226 -29.95 -0.10 31.04
CA LEU A 226 -30.91 0.76 31.72
C LEU A 226 -32.25 0.91 30.97
N ARG A 227 -32.24 0.88 29.63
CA ARG A 227 -33.48 0.90 28.82
C ARG A 227 -34.39 -0.30 29.07
N ARG A 228 -33.85 -1.40 29.59
CA ARG A 228 -34.64 -2.58 30.00
C ARG A 228 -35.36 -2.41 31.33
N GLY A 229 -35.18 -1.26 31.98
CA GLY A 229 -35.65 -0.99 33.33
C GLY A 229 -34.70 -1.60 34.34
N ALA A 230 -34.02 -0.75 35.11
CA ALA A 230 -33.19 -1.14 36.25
C ALA A 230 -34.07 -1.65 37.42
N ARG A 231 -34.85 -2.71 37.17
CA ARG A 231 -35.77 -3.29 38.16
C ARG A 231 -35.04 -4.26 39.10
N SER A 232 -33.81 -4.66 38.77
CA SER A 232 -32.98 -5.54 39.59
C SER A 232 -31.77 -4.77 40.15
N ALA A 233 -31.48 -4.96 41.44
CA ALA A 233 -30.30 -4.38 42.10
C ALA A 233 -28.99 -4.80 41.44
N GLN A 234 -28.93 -6.02 40.88
CA GLN A 234 -27.77 -6.54 40.15
C GLN A 234 -27.48 -5.74 38.86
N GLN A 235 -28.53 -5.31 38.14
CA GLN A 235 -28.36 -4.49 36.94
C GLN A 235 -27.84 -3.09 37.27
N SER A 236 -28.30 -2.51 38.38
CA SER A 236 -27.79 -1.21 38.85
C SER A 236 -26.32 -1.30 39.26
N GLN A 237 -25.96 -2.34 40.01
CA GLN A 237 -24.58 -2.59 40.42
C GLN A 237 -23.65 -2.81 39.21
N LEU A 238 -24.09 -3.58 38.21
CA LEU A 238 -23.33 -3.78 36.99
C LEU A 238 -23.13 -2.46 36.22
N ALA A 239 -24.16 -1.62 36.13
CA ALA A 239 -24.04 -0.30 35.51
C ALA A 239 -23.04 0.62 36.25
N GLU A 240 -23.00 0.55 37.58
CA GLU A 240 -22.03 1.27 38.40
C GLU A 240 -20.60 0.70 38.24
N GLU A 241 -20.44 -0.62 38.16
CA GLU A 241 -19.15 -1.26 37.86
C GLU A 241 -18.59 -0.76 36.52
N MET A 242 -19.45 -0.64 35.50
CA MET A 242 -19.04 -0.18 34.18
C MET A 242 -18.47 1.25 34.21
N VAL A 243 -19.13 2.16 34.91
CA VAL A 243 -18.70 3.57 35.04
C VAL A 243 -17.45 3.69 35.91
N THR A 244 -17.37 2.93 37.00
CA THR A 244 -16.20 2.93 37.89
C THR A 244 -14.98 2.35 37.18
N PHE A 245 -15.14 1.31 36.35
CA PHE A 245 -14.09 0.78 35.49
C PHE A 245 -13.61 1.80 34.45
N ALA A 246 -14.51 2.45 33.70
CA ALA A 246 -14.10 3.46 32.72
C ALA A 246 -13.31 4.60 33.38
N SER A 247 -13.77 5.03 34.57
CA SER A 247 -13.09 6.06 35.37
C SER A 247 -11.73 5.60 35.89
N SER A 248 -11.61 4.35 36.35
CA SER A 248 -10.35 3.80 36.86
C SER A 248 -9.32 3.61 35.74
N VAL A 249 -9.74 3.11 34.57
CA VAL A 249 -8.92 3.01 33.36
C VAL A 249 -8.42 4.39 32.94
N GLN A 250 -9.29 5.39 32.91
CA GLN A 250 -8.91 6.75 32.55
C GLN A 250 -7.85 7.32 33.50
N ARG A 251 -8.02 7.15 34.82
CA ARG A 251 -7.04 7.61 35.82
C ARG A 251 -5.72 6.88 35.68
N LYS A 252 -5.75 5.54 35.69
CA LYS A 252 -4.55 4.70 35.56
C LYS A 252 -3.76 5.01 34.29
N LEU A 253 -4.45 5.12 33.15
CA LEU A 253 -3.81 5.48 31.89
C LEU A 253 -3.23 6.90 31.92
N ASN A 254 -3.86 7.84 32.63
CA ASN A 254 -3.29 9.17 32.80
C ASN A 254 -2.00 9.14 33.62
N ASP A 255 -1.99 8.39 34.73
CA ASP A 255 -0.84 8.28 35.63
C ASP A 255 0.33 7.54 34.97
N ASP A 256 0.07 6.43 34.27
CA ASP A 256 1.07 5.65 33.54
C ASP A 256 1.76 6.50 32.45
N PHE A 257 0.97 7.26 31.68
CA PHE A 257 1.53 8.14 30.65
C PHE A 257 2.31 9.31 31.25
N GLN A 258 1.86 9.89 32.37
CA GLN A 258 2.61 10.92 33.06
C GLN A 258 3.96 10.39 33.55
N ARG A 259 3.97 9.21 34.19
CA ARG A 259 5.19 8.53 34.64
C ARG A 259 6.14 8.25 33.48
N LEU A 260 5.66 7.66 32.40
CA LEU A 260 6.49 7.33 31.23
C LEU A 260 7.02 8.60 30.55
N THR A 261 6.25 9.68 30.53
CA THR A 261 6.72 10.99 30.02
C THR A 261 7.84 11.55 30.90
N GLN A 262 7.72 11.48 32.22
CA GLN A 262 8.79 11.91 33.14
C GLN A 262 10.07 11.10 32.94
N LEU A 263 9.95 9.77 32.83
CA LEU A 263 11.09 8.89 32.53
C LEU A 263 11.75 9.25 31.19
N SER A 264 10.95 9.60 30.18
CA SER A 264 11.47 10.02 28.87
C SER A 264 12.28 11.31 28.94
N VAL A 265 11.81 12.30 29.72
CA VAL A 265 12.52 13.58 29.92
C VAL A 265 13.83 13.35 30.65
N GLN A 266 13.81 12.53 31.71
CA GLN A 266 15.02 12.17 32.45
C GLN A 266 16.04 11.44 31.56
N SER A 267 15.60 10.44 30.79
CA SER A 267 16.46 9.72 29.85
C SER A 267 17.08 10.65 28.79
N GLN A 268 16.28 11.55 28.21
CA GLN A 268 16.79 12.54 27.25
C GLN A 268 17.80 13.51 27.86
N SER A 269 17.58 13.98 29.08
CA SER A 269 18.54 14.84 29.77
C SER A 269 19.87 14.13 30.02
N HIS A 270 19.84 12.84 30.40
CA HIS A 270 21.04 12.05 30.61
C HIS A 270 21.83 11.84 29.30
N LEU A 271 21.13 11.48 28.21
CA LEU A 271 21.75 11.33 26.89
C LEU A 271 22.34 12.64 26.36
N PHE A 272 21.67 13.77 26.62
CA PHE A 272 22.19 15.10 26.27
C PHE A 272 23.48 15.39 27.04
N LEU A 273 23.48 15.18 28.35
CA LEU A 273 24.64 15.41 29.22
C LEU A 273 25.83 14.51 28.81
N GLN A 274 25.55 13.25 28.48
CA GLN A 274 26.55 12.31 27.96
C GLN A 274 27.13 12.78 26.62
N ARG A 275 26.31 13.29 25.69
CA ARG A 275 26.79 13.83 24.40
C ARG A 275 27.64 15.08 24.60
N VAL A 276 27.24 15.98 25.50
CA VAL A 276 28.02 17.18 25.83
C VAL A 276 29.37 16.78 26.43
N LEU A 277 29.38 15.87 27.39
CA LEU A 277 30.62 15.35 28.00
C LEU A 277 31.53 14.70 26.95
N PHE A 278 30.98 13.85 26.08
CA PHE A 278 31.75 13.20 25.01
C PHE A 278 32.34 14.23 24.03
N THR A 279 31.59 15.26 23.68
CA THR A 279 32.06 16.34 22.80
C THR A 279 33.18 17.14 23.47
N LEU A 280 33.04 17.46 24.77
CA LEU A 280 34.09 18.12 25.54
C LEU A 280 35.37 17.29 25.60
N LEU A 281 35.25 15.98 25.86
CA LEU A 281 36.39 15.06 25.87
C LEU A 281 37.07 14.99 24.50
N LEU A 282 36.30 14.92 23.40
CA LEU A 282 36.83 14.96 22.05
C LEU A 282 37.61 16.25 21.77
N VAL A 283 37.09 17.40 22.21
CA VAL A 283 37.77 18.69 22.06
C VAL A 283 39.09 18.70 22.84
N VAL A 284 39.10 18.20 24.08
CA VAL A 284 40.33 18.11 24.90
C VAL A 284 41.37 17.20 24.24
N VAL A 285 40.95 16.02 23.76
CA VAL A 285 41.82 15.08 23.05
C VAL A 285 42.35 15.73 21.77
N PHE A 286 41.49 16.41 21.00
CA PHE A 286 41.88 17.11 19.78
C PHE A 286 42.94 18.19 20.07
N ILE A 287 42.75 19.02 21.10
CA ILE A 287 43.73 20.03 21.51
C ILE A 287 45.07 19.37 21.88
N LYS A 288 45.05 18.26 22.62
CA LYS A 288 46.27 17.54 23.02
C LYS A 288 47.01 16.91 21.85
N VAL A 289 46.28 16.29 20.93
CA VAL A 289 46.84 15.72 19.69
C VAL A 289 47.42 16.84 18.83
N TRP A 290 46.72 17.97 18.70
CA TRP A 290 47.21 19.13 17.96
C TRP A 290 48.49 19.72 18.58
N GLU A 291 48.52 19.90 19.89
CA GLU A 291 49.69 20.35 20.64
C GLU A 291 50.90 19.41 20.40
N TRP A 292 50.67 18.10 20.39
CA TRP A 292 51.70 17.10 20.12
C TRP A 292 52.21 17.17 18.67
N ILE A 293 51.32 17.27 17.68
CA ILE A 293 51.68 17.41 16.26
C ILE A 293 52.52 18.67 16.05
N VAL A 294 52.08 19.81 16.59
CA VAL A 294 52.79 21.09 16.47
C VAL A 294 54.19 20.98 17.09
N LYS A 295 54.30 20.47 18.34
CA LYS A 295 55.60 20.26 18.99
C LYS A 295 56.50 19.29 18.22
N GLY A 296 55.94 18.23 17.64
CA GLY A 296 56.67 17.25 16.83
C GLY A 296 57.22 17.84 15.53
N MET A 297 56.40 18.60 14.80
CA MET A 297 56.82 19.29 13.58
C MET A 297 57.95 20.30 13.84
N PHE A 298 57.84 21.11 14.90
CA PHE A 298 58.87 22.09 15.24
C PHE A 298 60.16 21.44 15.76
N LYS A 299 60.10 20.36 16.54
CA LYS A 299 61.31 19.62 16.97
C LYS A 299 62.07 18.99 15.80
N ASN A 300 61.36 18.40 14.83
CA ASN A 300 61.99 17.82 13.64
C ASN A 300 62.53 18.90 12.69
N SER A 301 61.84 20.03 12.54
CA SER A 301 62.35 21.17 11.75
C SER A 301 63.64 21.78 12.35
N LEU A 302 63.71 21.91 13.68
CA LEU A 302 64.91 22.45 14.35
C LEU A 302 66.09 21.48 14.28
N THR A 303 65.85 20.18 14.46
CA THR A 303 66.90 19.16 14.34
C THR A 303 67.42 19.00 12.92
N VAL A 304 66.57 19.11 11.89
CA VAL A 304 67.03 19.11 10.48
C VAL A 304 67.91 20.32 10.18
N LYS A 305 67.52 21.54 10.60
CA LYS A 305 68.33 22.75 10.39
C LYS A 305 69.66 22.72 11.16
N LEU A 306 69.67 22.22 12.40
CA LEU A 306 70.90 22.06 13.18
C LEU A 306 71.86 21.04 12.55
N ARG A 307 71.33 19.91 12.06
CA ARG A 307 72.15 18.87 11.41
C ARG A 307 72.75 19.36 10.09
N GLN A 308 72.00 20.19 9.35
CA GLN A 308 72.47 20.79 8.11
C GLN A 308 73.55 21.85 8.34
N GLY A 309 73.46 22.64 9.44
CA GLY A 309 74.48 23.63 9.81
C GLY A 309 75.75 23.04 10.44
N VAL A 310 75.67 21.86 11.08
CA VAL A 310 76.84 21.17 11.66
C VAL A 310 77.60 20.35 10.61
N LEU A 311 76.95 19.89 9.54
CA LEU A 311 77.59 19.17 8.42
C LEU A 311 78.07 20.10 7.29
N SER A 312 77.79 21.40 7.36
CA SER A 312 78.23 22.38 6.37
C SER A 312 79.50 23.14 6.79
N HIS A 313 80.23 22.65 7.79
CA HIS A 313 81.42 23.29 8.32
C HIS A 313 82.64 22.35 8.30
#